data_AF-A0A536XY34-F1
#
_entry.id   AF-A0A536XY34-F1
#
_cell.length_a   1.000
_cell.length_b   1.000
_cell.length_c   1.000
_cell.angle_alpha   90.00
_cell.angle_beta   90.00
_cell.angle_gamma   90.00
#
_symmetry.space_group_name_H-M   'P 1'
#
loop_
_entity.id
_entity.type
_entity.pdbx_description
1 polymer ?
#
loop_
_entity_poly.entity_id
_entity_poly.type
_entity_poly.pdbx_seq_one_letter_code
_entity_poly.pdbx_strand_id
1 'polypeptide(L)'
;GKLVSQAATSSMDAVTRGTVDGAQLLVNIVAMLVVLVALVSLANQVLALLPEVAGAPVTLQRLFGIALAPLVWIMGIPWAEATTAGALMGTKTVLNELLAYVDLAKLPEGALSPRSRLMMTYALCGFANFGSLGIMIGGLATMAPERRDEIVSLGGKTIVSGTLATCVAGSVVGMLF
;
A
#
# COMPACT_ATOMS: atom_id res chain seq x y z
N GLY A 1 -11.01 -31.62 -6.12
CA GLY A 1 -9.75 -31.59 -6.88
C GLY A 1 -8.60 -31.69 -5.90
N LYS A 2 -7.60 -32.54 -6.17
CA LYS A 2 -6.48 -32.79 -5.25
C LYS A 2 -5.71 -31.48 -4.97
N LEU A 3 -5.86 -30.93 -3.77
CA LEU A 3 -4.89 -29.98 -3.20
C LEU A 3 -3.65 -30.80 -2.83
N VAL A 4 -2.82 -31.13 -3.82
CA VAL A 4 -1.48 -31.67 -3.54
C VAL A 4 -0.63 -30.49 -3.10
N SER A 5 -0.63 -30.23 -1.79
CA SER A 5 0.52 -29.58 -1.17
C SER A 5 1.73 -30.48 -1.45
N GLN A 6 2.54 -30.16 -2.45
CA GLN A 6 3.87 -30.77 -2.56
C GLN A 6 4.71 -30.25 -1.41
N ALA A 7 4.64 -30.94 -0.26
CA ALA A 7 5.55 -30.71 0.84
C ALA A 7 6.98 -30.93 0.33
N ALA A 8 7.88 -30.00 0.63
CA ALA A 8 9.29 -30.13 0.28
C ALA A 8 9.85 -31.42 0.89
N THR A 9 10.67 -32.13 0.11
CA THR A 9 11.16 -33.47 0.48
C THR A 9 12.42 -33.44 1.35
N SER A 10 13.11 -32.29 1.42
CA SER A 10 14.28 -32.05 2.27
C SER A 10 14.47 -30.55 2.53
N SER A 11 15.34 -30.18 3.48
CA SER A 11 15.69 -28.77 3.73
C SER A 11 16.29 -28.09 2.50
N MET A 12 17.12 -28.81 1.72
CA MET A 12 17.71 -28.26 0.49
C MET A 12 16.67 -28.10 -0.63
N ASP A 13 15.72 -29.03 -0.75
CA ASP A 13 14.59 -28.92 -1.67
C ASP A 13 13.70 -27.71 -1.31
N ALA A 14 13.43 -27.50 -0.01
CA ALA A 14 12.69 -26.33 0.47
C ALA A 14 13.40 -25.01 0.14
N VAL A 15 14.71 -24.91 0.38
CA VAL A 15 15.53 -23.72 0.04
C VAL A 15 15.48 -23.45 -1.46
N THR A 16 15.67 -24.48 -2.29
CA THR A 16 15.72 -24.33 -3.74
C THR A 16 14.35 -23.90 -4.29
N ARG A 17 13.27 -24.54 -3.84
CA ARG A 17 11.90 -24.17 -4.23
C ARG A 17 11.53 -22.76 -3.78
N GLY A 18 11.78 -22.43 -2.51
CA GLY A 18 11.53 -21.09 -2.00
C GLY A 18 12.32 -20.00 -2.74
N THR A 19 13.53 -20.31 -3.20
CA THR A 19 14.32 -19.41 -4.04
C THR A 19 13.67 -19.18 -5.41
N VAL A 20 13.19 -20.23 -6.07
CA VAL A 20 12.52 -20.11 -7.37
C VAL A 20 11.18 -19.37 -7.24
N ASP A 21 10.38 -19.72 -6.23
CA ASP A 21 9.10 -19.06 -5.95
C ASP A 21 9.31 -17.57 -5.61
N GLY A 22 10.32 -17.27 -4.80
CA GLY A 22 10.71 -15.90 -4.46
C GLY A 22 11.20 -15.10 -5.66
N ALA A 23 11.99 -15.71 -6.55
CA ALA A 23 12.44 -15.07 -7.78
C ALA A 23 11.27 -14.73 -8.71
N GLN A 24 10.32 -15.65 -8.88
CA GLN A 24 9.12 -15.41 -9.67
C GLN A 24 8.25 -14.31 -9.05
N LEU A 25 8.08 -14.31 -7.73
CA LEU A 25 7.36 -13.26 -7.01
C LEU A 25 8.01 -11.89 -7.21
N LEU A 26 9.35 -11.81 -7.11
CA LEU A 26 10.09 -10.56 -7.31
C LEU A 26 9.88 -9.98 -8.71
N VAL A 27 10.00 -10.81 -9.76
CA VAL A 27 9.78 -10.38 -11.15
C VAL A 27 8.36 -9.85 -11.33
N ASN A 28 7.36 -10.53 -10.77
CA ASN A 28 5.97 -10.09 -10.82
C ASN A 28 5.76 -8.74 -10.12
N ILE A 29 6.36 -8.55 -8.93
CA ILE A 29 6.30 -7.28 -8.20
C ILE A 29 6.92 -6.16 -9.03
N VAL A 30 8.14 -6.33 -9.55
CA VAL A 30 8.83 -5.30 -10.35
C VAL A 30 8.02 -4.94 -11.59
N ALA A 31 7.51 -5.93 -12.34
CA ALA A 31 6.70 -5.70 -13.52
C ALA A 31 5.41 -4.93 -13.18
N MET A 32 4.71 -5.33 -12.12
CA MET A 32 3.49 -4.65 -11.67
C MET A 32 3.75 -3.21 -11.20
N LEU A 33 4.85 -2.98 -10.48
CA LEU A 33 5.26 -1.64 -10.05
C LEU A 33 5.50 -0.72 -11.25
N VAL A 34 6.21 -1.18 -12.28
CA VAL A 34 6.46 -0.40 -13.50
C VAL A 34 5.15 -0.01 -14.18
N VAL A 35 4.24 -0.96 -14.38
CA VAL A 35 2.95 -0.71 -15.04
C VAL A 35 2.09 0.25 -14.21
N LEU A 36 1.98 0.01 -12.90
CA LEU A 36 1.15 0.84 -12.02
C LEU A 36 1.66 2.28 -11.95
N VAL A 37 2.98 2.47 -11.79
CA VAL A 37 3.60 3.81 -11.79
C VAL A 37 3.36 4.51 -13.13
N ALA A 38 3.46 3.80 -14.26
CA ALA A 38 3.20 4.38 -15.58
C ALA A 38 1.73 4.81 -15.73
N LEU A 39 0.77 3.99 -15.30
CA LEU A 39 -0.66 4.32 -15.36
C LEU A 39 -1.01 5.50 -14.44
N VAL A 40 -0.48 5.51 -13.22
CA VAL A 40 -0.67 6.63 -12.28
C VAL A 40 -0.02 7.91 -12.82
N SER A 41 1.15 7.81 -13.46
CA SER A 41 1.81 8.95 -14.11
C SER A 41 0.96 9.51 -15.24
N LEU A 42 0.37 8.66 -16.09
CA LEU A 42 -0.57 9.08 -17.14
C LEU A 42 -1.80 9.78 -16.55
N ALA A 43 -2.39 9.21 -15.50
CA ALA A 43 -3.52 9.82 -14.81
C ALA A 43 -3.14 11.19 -14.19
N ASN A 44 -1.96 11.29 -13.60
CA ASN A 44 -1.44 12.55 -13.05
C ASN A 44 -1.21 13.60 -14.14
N GLN A 45 -0.78 13.22 -15.34
CA GLN A 45 -0.65 14.15 -16.48
C GLN A 45 -2.02 14.70 -16.92
N VAL A 46 -3.06 13.85 -16.91
CA VAL A 46 -4.44 14.31 -17.17
C VAL A 46 -4.92 15.25 -16.07
N LEU A 47 -4.68 14.91 -14.79
CA LEU A 47 -5.03 15.78 -13.66
C LEU A 47 -4.27 17.10 -13.65
N ALA A 48 -3.05 17.14 -14.19
CA ALA A 48 -2.26 18.35 -14.32
C ALA A 48 -2.85 19.38 -15.31
N LEU A 49 -3.86 18.99 -16.11
CA LEU A 49 -4.64 19.94 -16.92
C LEU A 49 -5.60 20.79 -16.07
N LEU A 50 -5.89 20.37 -14.84
CA LEU A 50 -6.69 21.15 -13.89
C LEU A 50 -5.85 22.30 -13.31
N PRO A 51 -6.49 23.41 -12.89
CA PRO A 51 -5.78 24.48 -12.21
C PRO A 51 -5.09 23.97 -10.95
N GLU A 52 -3.91 24.52 -10.66
CA GLU A 52 -3.19 24.21 -9.45
C GLU A 52 -4.02 24.55 -8.21
N VAL A 53 -4.03 23.64 -7.25
CA VAL A 53 -4.66 23.86 -5.94
C VAL A 53 -3.55 24.14 -4.96
N ALA A 54 -3.63 25.23 -4.20
CA ALA A 54 -2.62 25.62 -3.21
C ALA A 54 -1.17 25.65 -3.76
N GLY A 55 -1.00 26.17 -4.98
CA GLY A 55 0.32 26.38 -5.61
C GLY A 55 1.05 25.11 -6.05
N ALA A 56 0.32 24.00 -6.22
CA ALA A 56 0.89 22.75 -6.71
C ALA A 56 -0.10 22.00 -7.61
N PRO A 57 0.39 21.18 -8.57
CA PRO A 57 -0.45 20.38 -9.44
C PRO A 57 -1.26 19.35 -8.64
N VAL A 58 -2.42 18.98 -9.21
CA VAL A 58 -3.26 17.93 -8.65
C VAL A 58 -2.73 16.58 -9.10
N THR A 59 -2.45 15.70 -8.14
CA THR A 59 -2.04 14.31 -8.40
C THR A 59 -2.92 13.36 -7.60
N LEU A 60 -3.03 12.11 -8.05
CA LEU A 60 -3.77 11.06 -7.34
C LEU A 60 -3.25 10.88 -5.91
N GLN A 61 -1.93 10.81 -5.73
CA GLN A 61 -1.30 10.69 -4.42
C GLN A 61 -1.71 11.84 -3.50
N ARG A 62 -1.77 13.06 -4.03
CA ARG A 62 -2.12 14.25 -3.26
C ARG A 62 -3.61 14.31 -2.92
N LEU A 63 -4.49 13.90 -3.83
CA LEU A 63 -5.92 13.78 -3.55
C LEU A 63 -6.18 12.79 -2.41
N PHE A 64 -5.60 11.59 -2.51
CA PHE A 64 -5.71 10.59 -1.45
C PHE A 64 -4.99 11.04 -0.17
N GLY A 65 -3.86 11.75 -0.29
CA GLY A 65 -3.12 12.23 0.86
C GLY A 65 -3.90 13.26 1.68
N ILE A 66 -4.58 14.20 1.01
CA ILE A 66 -5.49 15.15 1.67
C ILE A 66 -6.68 14.41 2.29
N ALA A 67 -7.27 13.45 1.58
CA ALA A 67 -8.40 12.67 2.08
C ALA A 67 -8.03 11.79 3.30
N LEU A 68 -6.79 11.31 3.37
CA LEU A 68 -6.29 10.45 4.45
C LEU A 68 -5.59 11.23 5.58
N ALA A 69 -5.33 12.53 5.41
CA ALA A 69 -4.76 13.37 6.47
C ALA A 69 -5.65 13.40 7.75
N PRO A 70 -6.99 13.55 7.66
CA PRO A 70 -7.85 13.43 8.83
C PRO A 70 -7.78 12.05 9.49
N LEU A 71 -7.60 10.97 8.71
CA LEU A 71 -7.51 9.61 9.23
C LEU A 71 -6.24 9.42 10.07
N VAL A 72 -5.08 9.86 9.58
CA VAL A 72 -3.82 9.77 10.35
C VAL A 72 -3.82 10.73 11.54
N TRP A 73 -4.55 11.84 11.47
CA TRP A 73 -4.78 12.69 12.63
C TRP A 73 -5.59 11.99 13.71
N ILE A 74 -6.71 11.34 13.35
CA ILE A 74 -7.50 10.49 14.27
C ILE A 74 -6.66 9.34 14.83
N MET A 75 -5.73 8.80 14.03
CA MET A 75 -4.80 7.77 14.46
C MET A 75 -3.87 8.23 15.61
N GLY A 76 -3.68 9.54 15.78
CA GLY A 76 -2.90 10.18 16.85
C GLY A 76 -1.70 11.00 16.37
N ILE A 77 -1.54 11.21 15.05
CA ILE A 77 -0.51 12.10 14.50
C ILE A 77 -0.91 13.57 14.74
N PRO A 78 -0.02 14.46 15.21
CA PRO A 78 -0.32 15.88 15.36
C PRO A 78 -0.78 16.52 14.05
N TRP A 79 -1.74 17.46 14.12
CA TRP A 79 -2.29 18.09 12.90
C TRP A 79 -1.22 18.75 12.02
N ALA A 80 -0.18 19.34 12.63
CA ALA A 80 0.95 19.94 11.92
C ALA A 80 1.73 18.93 11.05
N GLU A 81 1.69 17.64 11.40
CA GLU A 81 2.38 16.55 10.70
C GLU A 81 1.41 15.72 9.83
N ALA A 82 0.10 15.91 10.00
CA ALA A 82 -0.95 15.11 9.36
C ALA A 82 -0.94 15.23 7.84
N THR A 83 -0.58 16.40 7.28
CA THR A 83 -0.43 16.57 5.83
C THR A 83 0.70 15.70 5.27
N THR A 84 1.85 15.68 5.95
CA THR A 84 3.02 14.87 5.55
C THR A 84 2.72 13.38 5.70
N ALA A 85 2.15 12.97 6.84
CA ALA A 85 1.74 11.60 7.10
C ALA A 85 0.63 11.13 6.13
N GLY A 86 -0.33 12.00 5.84
CA GLY A 86 -1.40 11.77 4.87
C GLY A 86 -0.83 11.56 3.47
N ALA A 87 0.13 12.37 3.03
CA ALA A 87 0.80 12.20 1.75
C ALA A 87 1.45 10.81 1.60
N LEU A 88 2.09 10.28 2.66
CA LEU A 88 2.64 8.92 2.66
C LEU A 88 1.53 7.85 2.51
N MET A 89 0.40 8.03 3.20
CA MET A 89 -0.76 7.13 3.02
C MET A 89 -1.34 7.22 1.61
N GLY A 90 -1.37 8.42 1.02
CA GLY A 90 -1.78 8.64 -0.37
C GLY A 90 -0.87 7.90 -1.36
N THR A 91 0.45 8.02 -1.20
CA THR A 91 1.42 7.23 -1.97
C THR A 91 1.19 5.74 -1.78
N LYS A 92 1.00 5.27 -0.54
CA LYS A 92 0.73 3.87 -0.24
C LYS A 92 -0.49 3.35 -0.97
N THR A 93 -1.63 4.04 -0.85
CA THR A 93 -2.91 3.57 -1.40
C THR A 93 -2.91 3.59 -2.94
N VAL A 94 -2.34 4.64 -3.55
CA VAL A 94 -2.35 4.81 -5.01
C VAL A 94 -1.27 3.98 -5.70
N LEU A 95 -0.04 4.02 -5.17
CA LEU A 95 1.12 3.32 -5.73
C LEU A 95 1.39 2.03 -4.99
N ASN A 96 1.94 2.08 -3.77
CA ASN A 96 2.21 0.94 -2.90
C ASN A 96 3.02 1.38 -1.67
N GLU A 97 3.09 0.49 -0.69
CA GLU A 97 3.84 0.63 0.54
C GLU A 97 5.35 0.72 0.35
N LEU A 98 5.95 0.04 -0.63
CA LEU A 98 7.40 0.10 -0.86
C LEU A 98 7.84 1.51 -1.22
N LEU A 99 7.14 2.17 -2.15
CA LEU A 99 7.39 3.56 -2.53
C LEU A 99 7.10 4.50 -1.35
N ALA A 100 6.03 4.26 -0.59
CA ALA A 100 5.74 5.04 0.61
C ALA A 100 6.84 4.93 1.68
N TYR A 101 7.47 3.76 1.84
CA TYR A 101 8.63 3.58 2.72
C TYR A 101 9.87 4.32 2.20
N VAL A 102 10.10 4.30 0.88
CA VAL A 102 11.16 5.10 0.26
C VAL A 102 10.93 6.59 0.50
N ASP A 103 9.70 7.08 0.37
CA ASP A 103 9.33 8.46 0.64
C ASP A 103 9.51 8.81 2.13
N LEU A 104 9.07 7.94 3.04
CA LEU A 104 9.26 8.09 4.49
C LEU A 104 10.75 8.20 4.85
N ALA A 105 11.61 7.38 4.25
CA ALA A 105 13.05 7.39 4.48
C ALA A 105 13.75 8.65 3.93
N LYS A 106 13.16 9.29 2.90
CA LYS A 106 13.69 10.53 2.29
C LYS A 106 13.17 11.81 2.94
N LEU A 107 12.21 11.71 3.87
CA LEU A 107 11.71 12.89 4.56
C LEU A 107 12.85 13.60 5.32
N PRO A 108 12.90 14.94 5.30
CA PRO A 108 13.91 15.68 6.03
C PRO A 108 13.77 15.46 7.54
N GLU A 109 14.85 15.71 8.27
CA GLU A 109 14.81 15.71 9.73
C GLU A 109 13.77 16.72 10.24
N GLY A 110 13.01 16.33 11.27
CA GLY A 110 11.93 17.15 11.82
C GLY A 110 10.63 17.17 11.01
N ALA A 111 10.55 16.55 9.83
CA ALA A 111 9.30 16.45 9.06
C ALA A 111 8.20 15.66 9.79
N LEU A 112 8.61 14.67 10.58
CA LEU A 112 7.79 13.91 11.52
C LEU A 112 8.57 13.77 12.83
N SER A 113 7.89 13.93 13.96
CA SER A 113 8.45 13.56 15.26
C SER A 113 8.84 12.08 15.30
N PRO A 114 9.77 11.67 16.18
CA PRO A 114 10.14 10.26 16.33
C PRO A 114 8.94 9.34 16.57
N ARG A 115 7.98 9.81 17.39
CA ARG A 115 6.72 9.12 17.67
C ARG A 115 5.87 8.95 16.41
N SER A 116 5.63 10.03 15.66
CA SER A 116 4.86 9.96 14.41
C SER A 116 5.52 9.10 13.35
N ARG A 117 6.85 9.18 13.21
CA ARG A 117 7.61 8.31 12.31
C ARG A 117 7.45 6.83 12.69
N LEU A 118 7.47 6.51 13.98
CA LEU A 118 7.22 5.15 14.46
C LEU A 118 5.78 4.70 14.15
N MET A 119 4.77 5.52 14.49
CA MET A 119 3.37 5.22 14.17
C MET A 119 3.15 5.00 12.67
N MET A 120 3.74 5.84 11.82
CA MET A 120 3.67 5.72 10.36
C MET A 120 4.37 4.47 9.84
N THR A 121 5.44 4.01 10.49
CA THR A 121 6.10 2.75 10.12
C THR A 121 5.14 1.57 10.21
N TYR A 122 4.27 1.55 11.23
CA TYR A 122 3.23 0.52 11.39
C TYR A 122 2.02 0.78 10.49
N ALA A 123 1.58 2.03 10.36
CA ALA A 123 0.46 2.39 9.48
C ALA A 123 0.74 2.10 8.00
N LEU A 124 2.00 2.19 7.58
CA LEU A 124 2.41 1.83 6.22
C LEU A 124 2.54 0.32 6.02
N CYS A 125 2.69 -0.47 7.08
CA CYS A 125 2.94 -1.91 7.04
C CYS A 125 1.69 -2.71 6.61
N GLY A 126 1.40 -2.71 5.31
CA GLY A 126 0.35 -3.56 4.74
C GLY A 126 0.05 -3.24 3.28
N PHE A 127 -0.41 -4.25 2.55
CA PHE A 127 -0.63 -4.23 1.10
C PHE A 127 -2.02 -3.71 0.69
N ALA A 128 -2.53 -2.73 1.42
CA ALA A 128 -3.83 -2.10 1.14
C ALA A 128 -3.68 -0.99 0.09
N ASN A 129 -3.53 -1.38 -1.18
CA ASN A 129 -3.36 -0.48 -2.32
C ASN A 129 -4.01 -1.05 -3.59
N PHE A 130 -4.17 -0.24 -4.63
CA PHE A 130 -4.85 -0.68 -5.86
C PHE A 130 -4.09 -1.78 -6.64
N GLY A 131 -2.75 -1.78 -6.61
CA GLY A 131 -1.94 -2.82 -7.25
C GLY A 131 -2.15 -4.19 -6.60
N SER A 132 -2.00 -4.24 -5.27
CA SER A 132 -2.22 -5.44 -4.46
C SER A 132 -3.66 -5.93 -4.50
N LEU A 133 -4.64 -5.04 -4.67
CA LEU A 133 -6.03 -5.45 -4.92
C LEU A 133 -6.15 -6.26 -6.21
N GLY A 134 -5.49 -5.83 -7.29
CA GLY A 134 -5.46 -6.58 -8.56
C GLY A 134 -4.85 -7.97 -8.41
N ILE A 135 -3.74 -8.08 -7.67
CA ILE A 135 -3.08 -9.36 -7.35
C ILE A 135 -4.03 -10.25 -6.54
N MET A 136 -4.68 -9.71 -5.51
CA MET A 136 -5.62 -10.45 -4.66
C MET A 136 -6.80 -10.97 -5.46
N ILE A 137 -7.43 -10.14 -6.31
CA ILE A 137 -8.54 -10.57 -7.16
C ILE A 137 -8.08 -11.68 -8.12
N GLY A 138 -6.92 -11.52 -8.79
CA GLY A 138 -6.39 -12.52 -9.70
C GLY A 138 -6.09 -13.86 -9.00
N GLY A 139 -5.44 -13.80 -7.83
CA GLY A 139 -5.12 -14.99 -7.02
C GLY A 139 -6.37 -15.70 -6.50
N LEU A 140 -7.28 -14.97 -5.86
CA LEU A 140 -8.48 -15.59 -5.28
C LEU A 140 -9.46 -16.08 -6.36
N ALA A 141 -9.61 -15.36 -7.47
CA ALA A 141 -10.48 -15.78 -8.58
C ALA A 141 -9.93 -17.00 -9.34
N THR A 142 -8.61 -17.23 -9.34
CA THR A 142 -8.05 -18.48 -9.91
C THR A 142 -8.21 -19.66 -8.96
N MET A 143 -8.20 -19.42 -7.64
CA MET A 143 -8.43 -20.47 -6.63
C MET A 143 -9.91 -20.84 -6.48
N ALA A 144 -10.81 -19.86 -6.59
CA ALA A 144 -12.27 -20.03 -6.43
C ALA A 144 -13.02 -19.30 -7.56
N PRO A 145 -12.93 -19.80 -8.81
CA PRO A 145 -13.51 -19.15 -9.98
C PRO A 145 -15.03 -18.93 -9.88
N GLU A 146 -15.74 -19.81 -9.19
CA GLU A 146 -17.18 -19.71 -8.94
C GLU A 146 -17.58 -18.55 -8.02
N ARG A 147 -16.63 -17.99 -7.25
CA ARG A 147 -16.85 -16.84 -6.35
C ARG A 147 -16.24 -15.54 -6.89
N ARG A 148 -15.83 -15.50 -8.15
CA ARG A 148 -15.14 -14.35 -8.75
C ARG A 148 -15.94 -13.05 -8.59
N ASP A 149 -17.24 -13.08 -8.84
CA ASP A 149 -18.07 -11.87 -8.77
C ASP A 149 -18.18 -11.34 -7.33
N GLU A 150 -18.27 -12.25 -6.34
CA GLU A 150 -18.22 -11.89 -4.93
C GLU A 150 -16.88 -11.23 -4.58
N ILE A 151 -15.75 -11.85 -4.98
CA ILE A 151 -14.40 -11.34 -4.72
C ILE A 151 -14.21 -9.93 -5.31
N VAL A 152 -14.62 -9.74 -6.56
CA VAL A 152 -14.52 -8.43 -7.24
C VAL A 152 -15.41 -7.40 -6.54
N SER A 153 -16.63 -7.77 -6.15
CA SER A 153 -17.57 -6.86 -5.46
C SER A 153 -17.05 -6.37 -4.11
N LEU A 154 -16.22 -7.17 -3.43
CA LEU A 154 -15.62 -6.82 -2.14
C LEU A 154 -14.32 -6.02 -2.30
N GLY A 155 -13.72 -5.98 -3.49
CA GLY A 155 -12.38 -5.43 -3.69
C GLY A 155 -12.16 -4.01 -3.17
N GLY A 156 -13.07 -3.08 -3.44
CA GLY A 156 -12.96 -1.72 -2.91
C GLY A 156 -13.02 -1.67 -1.38
N LYS A 157 -13.82 -2.55 -0.77
CA LYS A 157 -13.98 -2.64 0.69
C LYS A 157 -12.70 -3.16 1.36
N THR A 158 -11.93 -4.04 0.69
CA THR A 158 -10.70 -4.59 1.27
C THR A 158 -9.60 -3.55 1.40
N ILE A 159 -9.54 -2.54 0.51
CA ILE A 159 -8.60 -1.42 0.64
C ILE A 159 -8.91 -0.61 1.90
N VAL A 160 -10.19 -0.32 2.14
CA VAL A 160 -10.63 0.44 3.32
C VAL A 160 -10.35 -0.36 4.59
N SER A 161 -10.80 -1.61 4.66
CA SER A 161 -10.58 -2.45 5.85
C SER A 161 -9.10 -2.70 6.11
N GLY A 162 -8.30 -2.93 5.08
CA GLY A 162 -6.85 -3.13 5.19
C GLY A 162 -6.12 -1.88 5.67
N THR A 163 -6.48 -0.71 5.13
CA THR A 163 -5.93 0.58 5.59
C THR A 163 -6.25 0.82 7.06
N LEU A 164 -7.53 0.64 7.45
CA LEU A 164 -7.96 0.80 8.84
C LEU A 164 -7.24 -0.16 9.79
N ALA A 165 -7.05 -1.42 9.40
CA ALA A 165 -6.31 -2.38 10.21
C ALA A 165 -4.87 -1.92 10.50
N THR A 166 -4.17 -1.40 9.48
CA THR A 166 -2.81 -0.84 9.67
C THR A 166 -2.80 0.46 10.47
N CYS A 167 -3.82 1.31 10.31
CA CYS A 167 -3.97 2.51 11.13
C CYS A 167 -4.20 2.17 12.60
N VAL A 168 -5.02 1.16 12.91
CA VAL A 168 -5.21 0.68 14.29
C VAL A 168 -3.89 0.21 14.90
N ALA A 169 -3.07 -0.53 14.15
CA ALA A 169 -1.73 -0.91 14.60
C ALA A 169 -0.85 0.33 14.91
N GLY A 170 -0.87 1.33 14.03
CA GLY A 170 -0.18 2.61 14.24
C GLY A 170 -0.69 3.36 15.48
N SER A 171 -2.01 3.39 15.72
CA SER A 171 -2.60 4.00 16.92
C SER A 171 -2.19 3.29 18.19
N VAL A 172 -2.21 1.95 18.21
CA VAL A 172 -1.78 1.17 19.38
C VAL A 172 -0.31 1.48 19.72
N VAL A 173 0.55 1.57 18.71
CA VAL A 173 1.95 1.97 18.91
C VAL A 173 2.05 3.37 19.48
N GLY A 174 1.28 4.33 18.97
CA GLY A 174 1.21 5.67 19.54
C GLY A 174 0.68 5.70 20.99
N MET A 175 -0.23 4.80 21.36
CA MET A 175 -0.68 4.74 22.76
C MET A 175 0.42 4.26 23.71
N LEU A 176 1.32 3.39 23.25
CA LEU A 176 2.37 2.78 24.06
C LEU A 176 3.65 3.63 24.14
N PHE A 177 3.93 4.43 23.12
CA PHE A 177 5.16 5.24 22.99
C PHE A 177 4.81 6.65 22.54
#